data_AF-A0A4R7FE14-F1
#
_entry.id   AF-A0A4R7FE14-F1
#
_cell.length_a   1.000
_cell.length_b   1.000
_cell.length_c   1.000
_cell.angle_alpha   90.00
_cell.angle_beta   90.00
_cell.angle_gamma   90.00
#
_symmetry.space_group_name_H-M   'P 1'
#
loop_
_entity.id
_entity.type
_entity.pdbx_description
1 polymer ?
#
loop_
_entity_poly.entity_id
_entity_poly.type
_entity_poly.pdbx_seq_one_letter_code
_entity_poly.pdbx_strand_id
1 'polypeptide(L)'
;MAALARTPDGVRIRLVDGSVIELVPRTVGRDWVSGDLLGTAAQAVLPLHAVAALLPTAAQLQRSLEPIALGAVTDRIGLAFVLRDLARRRRTVQLTTPEGVLAGTVDRVGRDHLDLAVHPADGWRRAGSVSRVEVLALAQILLVRVD
;
A
#
# COMPACT_ATOMS: atom_id res chain seq x y z
N MET A 1 -2.71 -6.75 13.67
CA MET A 1 -1.93 -5.74 12.90
C MET A 1 -1.36 -4.62 13.77
N ALA A 2 -2.01 -4.20 14.86
CA ALA A 2 -1.52 -3.07 15.69
C ALA A 2 -0.09 -3.24 16.23
N ALA A 3 0.38 -4.47 16.48
CA ALA A 3 1.75 -4.77 16.92
C ALA A 3 2.84 -4.34 15.92
N LEU A 4 2.49 -4.20 14.64
CA LEU A 4 3.43 -3.89 13.57
C LEU A 4 3.82 -2.40 13.57
N ALA A 5 2.94 -1.52 14.03
CA ALA A 5 3.05 -0.05 13.93
C ALA A 5 4.20 0.57 14.74
N ARG A 6 4.90 -0.20 15.59
CA ARG A 6 6.00 0.30 16.43
C ARG A 6 7.28 -0.54 16.32
N THR A 7 7.42 -1.30 15.24
CA THR A 7 8.65 -2.06 14.99
C THR A 7 9.63 -1.14 14.26
N PRO A 8 10.71 -0.64 14.89
CA PRO A 8 11.76 0.09 14.16
C PRO A 8 12.44 -0.78 13.10
N ASP A 9 12.34 -2.10 13.27
CA ASP A 9 12.78 -3.11 12.31
C ASP A 9 11.64 -3.43 11.35
N GLY A 10 11.97 -3.60 10.06
CA GLY A 10 10.99 -3.99 9.06
C GLY A 10 10.35 -5.34 9.37
N VAL A 11 9.08 -5.48 9.01
CA VAL A 11 8.38 -6.76 9.07
C VAL A 11 8.33 -7.33 7.67
N ARG A 12 8.79 -8.58 7.52
CA ARG A 12 8.64 -9.33 6.28
C ARG A 12 7.19 -9.82 6.15
N ILE A 13 6.59 -9.52 5.01
CA ILE A 13 5.19 -9.78 4.72
C ILE A 13 5.11 -10.51 3.40
N ARG A 14 4.52 -11.69 3.40
CA ARG A 14 4.17 -12.40 2.17
C ARG A 14 2.80 -11.94 1.70
N LEU A 15 2.72 -11.51 0.44
CA LEU A 15 1.49 -11.11 -0.22
C LEU A 15 0.76 -12.32 -0.80
N VAL A 16 -0.51 -12.15 -1.17
CA VAL A 16 -1.37 -13.21 -1.74
C VAL A 16 -0.89 -13.75 -3.09
N ASP A 17 -0.07 -13.00 -3.82
CA ASP A 17 0.62 -13.48 -5.04
C ASP A 17 1.89 -14.29 -4.73
N GLY A 18 2.23 -14.47 -3.45
CA GLY A 18 3.42 -15.18 -2.99
C GLY A 18 4.69 -14.32 -2.92
N SER A 19 4.67 -13.09 -3.42
CA SER A 19 5.79 -12.15 -3.28
C SER A 19 6.02 -11.78 -1.81
N VAL A 20 7.26 -11.39 -1.47
CA VAL A 20 7.61 -10.98 -0.11
C VAL A 20 8.16 -9.57 -0.14
N ILE A 21 7.56 -8.70 0.65
CA ILE A 21 8.05 -7.36 0.92
C ILE A 21 8.57 -7.26 2.35
N GLU A 22 9.37 -6.24 2.60
CA GLU A 22 9.76 -5.87 3.96
C GLU A 22 9.36 -4.42 4.20
N LEU A 23 8.48 -4.21 5.17
CA LEU A 23 7.83 -2.92 5.42
C LEU A 23 8.13 -2.46 6.84
N VAL A 24 8.61 -1.23 7.01
CA VAL A 24 8.65 -0.53 8.31
C VAL A 24 7.32 0.21 8.49
N PRO A 25 6.39 -0.29 9.31
CA PRO A 25 5.04 0.27 9.38
C PRO A 25 5.04 1.62 10.10
N ARG A 26 4.37 2.62 9.52
CA ARG A 26 4.23 3.98 10.07
C ARG A 26 2.82 4.28 10.54
N THR A 27 1.81 3.85 9.79
CA THR A 27 0.41 4.11 10.14
C THR A 27 -0.43 2.91 9.78
N VAL A 28 -1.33 2.53 10.68
CA VAL A 28 -2.32 1.48 10.45
C VAL A 28 -3.68 2.16 10.38
N GLY A 29 -4.39 1.92 9.28
CA GLY A 29 -5.78 2.32 9.12
C GLY A 29 -6.72 1.13 9.32
N ARG A 30 -7.99 1.31 8.93
CA ARG A 30 -9.03 0.28 9.08
C ARG A 30 -8.69 -1.02 8.36
N ASP A 31 -8.25 -0.90 7.11
CA ASP A 31 -8.05 -2.01 6.16
C ASP A 31 -6.77 -1.84 5.33
N TRP A 32 -5.81 -1.05 5.82
CA TRP A 32 -4.52 -0.80 5.18
C TRP A 32 -3.43 -0.44 6.20
N VAL A 33 -2.18 -0.53 5.77
CA VAL A 33 -0.98 -0.08 6.50
C VAL A 33 -0.12 0.75 5.57
N SER A 34 0.37 1.92 6.01
CA SER A 34 1.46 2.61 5.31
C SER A 34 2.79 2.37 6.02
N GLY A 35 3.87 2.46 5.25
CA GLY A 35 5.22 2.32 5.76
C GLY A 35 6.27 2.58 4.70
N ASP A 36 7.53 2.43 5.07
CA ASP A 36 8.64 2.45 4.12
C ASP A 36 9.01 1.04 3.71
N LEU A 37 9.27 0.84 2.42
CA LEU A 37 9.77 -0.42 1.91
C LEU A 37 11.28 -0.50 2.14
N LEU A 38 11.72 -1.44 2.98
CA LEU A 38 13.14 -1.66 3.22
C LEU A 38 13.87 -2.08 1.93
N GLY A 39 15.11 -1.60 1.81
CA GLY A 39 15.89 -1.74 0.57
C GLY A 39 15.51 -0.76 -0.54
N THR A 40 14.57 0.17 -0.29
CA THR A 40 14.16 1.20 -1.25
C THR A 40 14.01 2.56 -0.56
N ALA A 41 13.89 3.64 -1.34
CA ALA A 41 13.50 4.96 -0.84
C ALA A 41 11.98 5.22 -0.91
N ALA A 42 11.19 4.21 -1.34
CA ALA A 42 9.78 4.37 -1.63
C ALA A 42 8.91 4.14 -0.37
N GLN A 43 7.84 4.93 -0.28
CA GLN A 43 6.75 4.68 0.65
C GLN A 43 5.75 3.73 0.02
N ALA A 44 5.04 2.98 0.86
CA ALA A 44 3.98 2.11 0.40
C ALA A 44 2.71 2.20 1.24
N VAL A 45 1.59 1.88 0.60
CA VAL A 45 0.32 1.55 1.22
C VAL A 45 0.00 0.11 0.88
N LEU A 46 -0.11 -0.73 1.91
CA LEU A 46 -0.40 -2.15 1.85
C LEU A 46 -1.86 -2.39 2.30
N PRO A 47 -2.77 -2.79 1.41
CA PRO A 47 -4.09 -3.24 1.80
C PRO A 47 -4.03 -4.52 2.63
N LEU A 48 -4.83 -4.63 3.68
CA LEU A 48 -4.81 -5.82 4.55
C LEU A 48 -5.29 -7.09 3.85
N HIS A 49 -6.17 -6.97 2.86
CA HIS A 49 -6.62 -8.12 2.06
C HIS A 49 -5.51 -8.74 1.21
N ALA A 50 -4.43 -8.00 0.96
CA ALA A 50 -3.29 -8.46 0.18
C ALA A 50 -2.28 -9.28 1.01
N VAL A 51 -2.42 -9.32 2.33
CA VAL A 51 -1.50 -10.03 3.23
C VAL A 51 -1.85 -11.50 3.30
N ALA A 52 -0.94 -12.37 2.87
CA ALA A 52 -1.07 -13.82 3.04
C ALA A 52 -0.44 -14.33 4.34
N ALA A 53 0.72 -13.78 4.73
CA ALA A 53 1.37 -14.13 5.98
C ALA A 53 2.30 -13.02 6.48
N LEU A 54 2.43 -12.90 7.80
CA LEU A 54 3.54 -12.20 8.43
C LEU A 54 4.66 -13.19 8.71
N LEU A 55 5.91 -12.79 8.49
CA LEU A 55 7.11 -13.60 8.71
C LEU A 55 7.97 -12.95 9.81
N PRO A 56 7.50 -12.89 11.07
CA PRO A 56 8.21 -12.20 12.14
C PRO A 56 9.45 -12.96 12.59
N THR A 57 10.45 -12.23 13.08
CA THR A 57 11.52 -12.81 13.91
C THR A 57 10.97 -13.20 15.30
N ALA A 58 11.73 -14.03 16.03
CA ALA A 58 11.36 -14.38 17.41
C ALA A 58 11.16 -13.13 18.30
N ALA A 59 12.02 -12.11 18.15
CA ALA A 59 11.91 -10.86 18.91
C ALA A 59 10.68 -10.03 18.53
N GLN A 60 10.30 -10.01 17.24
CA GLN A 60 9.06 -9.36 16.79
C GLN A 60 7.82 -10.09 17.31
N LEU A 61 7.84 -11.43 17.32
CA LEU A 61 6.74 -12.23 17.85
C LEU A 61 6.55 -11.98 19.34
N GLN A 62 7.63 -11.94 20.14
CA GLN A 62 7.54 -11.64 21.58
C GLN A 62 6.94 -10.26 21.84
N ARG A 63 7.40 -9.22 21.14
CA ARG A 63 6.82 -7.86 21.25
C ARG A 63 5.35 -7.80 20.88
N SER A 64 4.89 -8.64 19.96
CA SER A 64 3.49 -8.64 19.55
C SER A 64 2.49 -9.09 20.63
N LEU A 65 2.99 -9.73 21.69
CA LEU A 65 2.21 -10.17 22.85
C LEU A 65 1.99 -9.05 23.87
N GLU A 66 2.72 -7.94 23.76
CA GLU A 66 2.57 -6.79 24.66
C GLU A 66 1.19 -6.11 24.42
N PRO A 67 0.47 -5.72 25.48
CA PRO A 67 -0.80 -5.02 25.35
C PRO A 67 -0.65 -3.73 24.54
N ILE A 68 -1.58 -3.51 23.60
CA ILE A 68 -1.59 -2.32 22.75
C ILE A 68 -2.80 -1.46 23.09
N ALA A 69 -2.58 -0.15 23.28
CA ALA A 69 -3.66 0.81 23.37
C ALA A 69 -4.41 0.84 22.02
N LEU A 70 -5.68 0.43 22.06
CA LEU A 70 -6.58 0.44 20.90
C LEU A 70 -7.22 1.83 20.73
N GLY A 71 -7.60 2.19 19.49
CA GLY A 71 -8.48 3.33 19.23
C GLY A 71 -7.81 4.57 18.64
N ALA A 72 -6.88 4.40 17.69
CA ALA A 72 -6.37 5.53 16.93
C ALA A 72 -7.46 6.06 15.98
N VAL A 73 -7.48 7.37 15.73
CA VAL A 73 -8.42 7.99 14.75
C VAL A 73 -8.30 7.34 13.36
N THR A 74 -7.10 6.88 13.01
CA THR A 74 -6.81 6.18 11.77
C THR A 74 -7.54 4.85 11.63
N ASP A 75 -7.96 4.21 12.73
CA ASP A 75 -8.69 2.92 12.72
C ASP A 75 -10.04 3.03 11.99
N ARG A 76 -10.56 4.24 11.80
CA ARG A 76 -11.81 4.50 11.04
C ARG A 76 -11.57 4.84 9.57
N ILE A 77 -10.31 5.09 9.17
CA ILE A 77 -9.95 5.52 7.82
C ILE A 77 -9.71 4.29 6.94
N GLY A 78 -10.58 4.10 5.94
CA GLY A 78 -10.43 3.02 4.96
C GLY A 78 -9.52 3.37 3.78
N LEU A 79 -9.07 2.35 3.05
CA LEU A 79 -8.12 2.44 1.93
C LEU A 79 -8.53 3.47 0.87
N ALA A 80 -9.82 3.52 0.51
CA ALA A 80 -10.33 4.46 -0.48
C ALA A 80 -10.06 5.93 -0.11
N PHE A 81 -10.00 6.27 1.19
CA PHE A 81 -9.65 7.61 1.63
C PHE A 81 -8.20 7.95 1.29
N VAL A 82 -7.27 7.03 1.55
CA VAL A 82 -5.84 7.19 1.23
C VAL A 82 -5.62 7.32 -0.27
N LEU A 83 -6.27 6.45 -1.05
CA LEU A 83 -6.20 6.49 -2.51
C LEU A 83 -6.77 7.80 -3.08
N ARG A 84 -7.85 8.34 -2.51
CA ARG A 84 -8.39 9.65 -2.90
C ARG A 84 -7.41 10.77 -2.61
N ASP A 85 -6.67 10.70 -1.51
CA ASP A 85 -5.65 11.69 -1.21
C ASP A 85 -4.48 11.64 -2.22
N LEU A 86 -4.02 10.44 -2.60
CA LEU A 86 -3.02 10.25 -3.66
C LEU A 86 -3.52 10.80 -5.01
N ALA A 87 -4.78 10.51 -5.37
CA ALA A 87 -5.42 11.01 -6.58
C ALA A 87 -5.51 12.55 -6.59
N ARG A 88 -5.93 13.15 -5.46
CA ARG A 88 -6.01 14.60 -5.28
C ARG A 88 -4.65 15.28 -5.45
N ARG A 89 -3.59 14.65 -4.94
CA ARG A 89 -2.20 15.14 -5.02
C ARG A 89 -1.52 14.82 -6.35
N ARG A 90 -2.17 14.05 -7.24
CA ARG A 90 -1.62 13.61 -8.53
C ARG A 90 -0.26 12.94 -8.40
N ARG A 91 -0.06 12.16 -7.33
CA ARG A 91 1.18 11.40 -7.14
C ARG A 91 1.26 10.29 -8.19
N THR A 92 2.45 10.10 -8.76
CA THR A 92 2.77 8.89 -9.51
C THR A 92 2.81 7.72 -8.54
N VAL A 93 2.22 6.60 -8.94
CA VAL A 93 2.18 5.38 -8.15
C VAL A 93 2.59 4.18 -9.00
N GLN A 94 3.09 3.14 -8.34
CA GLN A 94 3.15 1.80 -8.91
C GLN A 94 2.17 0.91 -8.13
N LEU A 95 1.20 0.34 -8.83
CA LEU A 95 0.23 -0.61 -8.29
C LEU A 95 0.71 -2.02 -8.62
N THR A 96 0.93 -2.84 -7.59
CA THR A 96 1.09 -4.28 -7.77
C THR A 96 -0.30 -4.92 -7.76
N THR A 97 -0.60 -5.72 -8.76
CA THR A 97 -1.82 -6.55 -8.88
C THR A 97 -1.43 -8.00 -9.15
N PRO A 98 -2.36 -8.97 -9.06
CA PRO A 98 -2.07 -10.36 -9.43
C PRO A 98 -1.59 -10.53 -10.88
N GLU A 99 -1.97 -9.62 -11.78
CA GLU A 99 -1.59 -9.64 -13.20
C GLU A 99 -0.26 -8.94 -13.50
N GLY A 100 0.31 -8.21 -12.52
CA GLY A 100 1.60 -7.56 -12.65
C GLY A 100 1.64 -6.16 -12.03
N VAL A 101 2.63 -5.36 -12.44
CA VAL A 101 2.84 -4.01 -11.91
C VAL A 101 2.42 -2.96 -12.94
N LEU A 102 1.59 -2.01 -12.50
CA LEU A 102 1.10 -0.89 -13.30
C LEU A 102 1.65 0.42 -12.75
N ALA A 103 2.31 1.22 -13.59
CA ALA A 103 2.74 2.57 -13.24
C ALA A 103 1.76 3.61 -13.80
N GLY A 104 1.50 4.67 -13.04
CA GLY A 104 0.67 5.77 -13.52
C GLY A 104 0.23 6.74 -12.45
N THR A 105 -0.79 7.54 -12.75
CA THR A 105 -1.43 8.46 -11.79
C THR A 105 -2.89 8.06 -11.59
N VAL A 106 -3.34 8.07 -10.34
CA VAL A 106 -4.75 7.81 -10.01
C VAL A 106 -5.59 9.03 -10.40
N ASP A 107 -6.56 8.83 -11.28
CA ASP A 107 -7.47 9.88 -11.75
C ASP A 107 -8.72 10.01 -10.89
N ARG A 108 -9.31 8.89 -10.51
CA ARG A 108 -10.53 8.81 -9.69
C ARG A 108 -10.48 7.62 -8.77
N VAL A 109 -11.21 7.70 -7.66
CA VAL A 109 -11.39 6.58 -6.72
C VAL A 109 -12.85 6.51 -6.32
N GLY A 110 -13.51 5.46 -6.81
CA GLY A 110 -14.88 5.10 -6.48
C GLY A 110 -15.01 4.46 -5.10
N ARG A 111 -16.06 3.66 -4.92
CA ARG A 111 -16.31 2.94 -3.67
C ARG A 111 -15.40 1.72 -3.52
N ASP A 112 -15.19 1.01 -4.63
CA ASP A 112 -14.58 -0.31 -4.74
C ASP A 112 -13.66 -0.42 -5.96
N HIS A 113 -13.42 0.68 -6.67
CA HIS A 113 -12.52 0.75 -7.81
C HIS A 113 -11.77 2.08 -7.86
N LEU A 114 -10.75 2.15 -8.71
CA LEU A 114 -10.06 3.37 -9.12
C LEU A 114 -9.82 3.40 -10.62
N ASP A 115 -9.62 4.59 -11.16
CA ASP A 115 -9.21 4.81 -12.55
C ASP A 115 -7.72 5.18 -12.54
N LEU A 116 -6.88 4.37 -13.17
CA LEU A 116 -5.44 4.61 -13.31
C LEU A 116 -5.12 5.08 -14.72
N ALA A 117 -4.58 6.28 -14.86
CA ALA A 117 -3.97 6.73 -16.11
C ALA A 117 -2.56 6.12 -16.23
N VAL A 118 -2.42 5.08 -17.05
CA VAL A 118 -1.19 4.27 -17.15
C VAL A 118 -0.14 4.98 -17.99
N HIS A 119 1.02 5.22 -17.40
CA HIS A 119 2.18 5.81 -18.06
C HIS A 119 3.49 5.34 -17.39
N PRO A 120 4.65 5.42 -18.07
CA PRO A 120 5.94 5.07 -17.48
C PRO A 120 6.22 5.83 -16.17
N ALA A 121 6.89 5.17 -15.22
CA ALA A 121 7.17 5.71 -13.87
C ALA A 121 8.20 6.86 -13.88
N ASP A 122 9.08 6.88 -14.87
CA ASP A 122 10.12 7.89 -15.13
C ASP A 122 9.60 9.14 -15.87
N GLY A 123 8.33 9.13 -16.30
CA GLY A 123 7.71 10.21 -17.06
C GLY A 123 6.84 11.15 -16.23
N TRP A 124 7.01 12.45 -16.42
CA TRP A 124 6.00 13.44 -16.05
C TRP A 124 4.72 13.18 -16.85
N ARG A 125 3.53 13.29 -16.23
CA ARG A 125 2.23 13.20 -16.92
C ARG A 125 2.09 14.34 -17.95
N ARG A 126 2.58 14.13 -19.18
CA ARG A 126 2.18 14.94 -20.36
C ARG A 126 0.97 14.29 -21.00
N ALA A 127 0.04 15.08 -21.55
CA ALA A 127 -1.21 14.59 -22.13
C ALA A 127 -1.04 13.51 -23.23
N GLY A 128 0.15 13.39 -23.84
CA GLY A 128 0.49 12.33 -24.81
C GLY A 128 1.23 11.11 -24.25
N SER A 129 1.42 11.01 -22.93
CA SER A 129 2.19 9.91 -22.29
C SER A 129 1.30 8.84 -21.66
N VAL A 130 -0.01 9.11 -21.57
CA VAL A 130 -0.98 8.13 -21.05
C VAL A 130 -1.24 7.11 -22.16
N SER A 131 -0.83 5.88 -21.91
CA SER A 131 -1.01 4.77 -22.87
C SER A 131 -2.44 4.25 -22.89
N ARG A 132 -3.10 4.23 -21.73
CA ARG A 132 -4.50 3.81 -21.54
C ARG A 132 -4.99 4.23 -20.15
N VAL A 133 -6.30 4.15 -19.93
CA VAL A 133 -6.89 4.20 -18.59
C VAL A 133 -7.35 2.80 -18.22
N GLU A 134 -6.96 2.33 -17.03
CA GLU A 134 -7.43 1.07 -16.46
C GLU A 134 -8.31 1.31 -15.24
N VAL A 135 -9.50 0.69 -15.22
CA VAL A 135 -10.39 0.69 -14.06
C VAL A 135 -10.09 -0.56 -13.24
N LEU A 136 -9.51 -0.38 -12.05
CA LEU A 136 -9.05 -1.47 -11.20
C LEU A 136 -9.94 -1.60 -9.97
N ALA A 137 -10.41 -2.81 -9.69
CA ALA A 137 -11.05 -3.09 -8.41
C ALA A 137 -10.04 -2.92 -7.27
N LEU A 138 -10.43 -2.26 -6.18
CA LEU A 138 -9.55 -2.04 -5.03
C LEU A 138 -9.08 -3.36 -4.40
N ALA A 139 -9.86 -4.43 -4.55
CA ALA A 139 -9.54 -5.77 -4.08
C ALA A 139 -8.43 -6.46 -4.89
N GLN A 140 -8.05 -5.93 -6.07
CA GLN A 140 -6.94 -6.43 -6.88
C GLN A 140 -5.62 -5.70 -6.55
N ILE A 141 -5.63 -4.72 -5.64
CA ILE A 141 -4.43 -3.95 -5.31
C ILE A 141 -3.68 -4.69 -4.20
N LEU A 142 -2.51 -5.21 -4.54
CA LEU A 142 -1.65 -5.91 -3.58
C LEU A 142 -0.71 -4.96 -2.85
N LEU A 143 -0.23 -3.93 -3.54
CA LEU A 143 0.65 -2.92 -2.99
C LEU A 143 0.55 -1.63 -3.79
N VAL A 144 0.50 -0.49 -3.11
CA VAL A 144 0.66 0.83 -3.73
C VAL A 144 2.02 1.34 -3.33
N ARG A 145 2.93 1.51 -4.27
CA ARG A 145 4.20 2.23 -4.05
C ARG A 145 4.03 3.67 -4.48
N VAL A 146 4.54 4.58 -3.67
CA VAL A 146 4.50 6.02 -3.91
C VAL A 146 5.94 6.51 -3.90
N ASP A 147 6.37 7.05 -5.03
CA ASP A 147 7.62 7.82 -5.17
C ASP A 147 7.37 9.28 -4.76
#